data_AF-A0A3M0Z9D9-F1
#
_entry.id   AF-A0A3M0Z9D9-F1
#
_cell.length_a   1.000
_cell.length_b   1.000
_cell.length_c   1.000
_cell.angle_alpha   90.00
_cell.angle_beta   90.00
_cell.angle_gamma   90.00
#
_symmetry.space_group_name_H-M   'P 1'
#
loop_
_entity.id
_entity.type
_entity.pdbx_description
1 polymer ?
#
loop_
_entity_poly.entity_id
_entity_poly.type
_entity_poly.pdbx_seq_one_letter_code
_entity_poly.pdbx_strand_id
1 'polypeptide(L)'
;KQHLRQTHAIVSFSHAYMHRFLQQVDYPADQAYIIPFPLDIDAYPARKSEPETPTLGFLSRLCPANGFDLLVEAFLRLHEDPRFRDVRLLATGGIMKEDQPFIERLRQRIGEHQLLSMFEIIPDFRLRDRIHFLSAISILCVPVREPITFGSFMLEANAMGVPVLQPNLPPFVEYVEATKGGELFPANDVEALTEKLRELLLDSPRRKALGAHSQEYVRSHFSLQAAGAALVDVYHQIMTQTGY
;
A
#
# COMPACT_ATOMS: atom_id res chain seq x y z
N LYS A 1 1.25 -24.48 -16.50
CA LYS A 1 1.06 -24.59 -17.98
C LYS A 1 -0.03 -25.60 -18.36
N GLN A 2 -0.04 -26.83 -17.84
CA GLN A 2 -1.04 -27.85 -18.23
C GLN A 2 -2.51 -27.50 -17.86
N HIS A 3 -2.74 -26.86 -16.70
CA HIS A 3 -4.08 -26.44 -16.27
C HIS A 3 -4.66 -25.23 -17.04
N LEU A 4 -3.81 -24.38 -17.63
CA LEU A 4 -4.27 -23.16 -18.32
C LEU A 4 -5.03 -23.47 -19.62
N ARG A 5 -4.70 -24.57 -20.30
CA ARG A 5 -5.40 -25.00 -21.53
C ARG A 5 -6.86 -25.40 -21.31
N GLN A 6 -7.25 -25.68 -20.08
CA GLN A 6 -8.61 -26.06 -19.70
C GLN A 6 -9.33 -24.94 -18.92
N THR A 7 -8.69 -23.79 -18.75
CA THR A 7 -9.22 -22.66 -17.98
C THR A 7 -10.01 -21.74 -18.91
N HIS A 8 -11.31 -21.63 -18.68
CA HIS A 8 -12.21 -20.78 -19.50
C HIS A 8 -12.05 -19.28 -19.24
N ALA A 9 -11.55 -18.90 -18.06
CA ALA A 9 -11.27 -17.52 -17.71
C ALA A 9 -10.21 -17.40 -16.61
N ILE A 10 -9.42 -16.35 -16.66
CA ILE A 10 -8.50 -15.94 -15.58
C ILE A 10 -8.95 -14.60 -15.06
N VAL A 11 -8.99 -14.46 -13.74
CA VAL A 11 -9.39 -13.24 -13.05
C VAL A 11 -8.20 -12.70 -12.24
N SER A 12 -7.94 -11.40 -12.33
CA SER A 12 -6.89 -10.69 -11.57
C SER A 12 -7.44 -9.38 -10.98
N PHE A 13 -6.73 -8.85 -9.98
CA PHE A 13 -7.04 -7.56 -9.34
C PHE A 13 -6.14 -6.40 -9.80
N SER A 14 -5.20 -6.68 -10.72
CA SER A 14 -4.27 -5.71 -11.30
C SER A 14 -4.09 -5.98 -12.79
N HIS A 15 -4.17 -4.91 -13.59
CA HIS A 15 -3.93 -4.95 -15.02
C HIS A 15 -2.47 -5.27 -15.31
N ALA A 16 -1.53 -4.63 -14.61
CA ALA A 16 -0.10 -4.85 -14.80
C ALA A 16 0.31 -6.28 -14.44
N TYR A 17 -0.26 -6.85 -13.36
CA TYR A 17 -0.02 -8.26 -13.05
C TYR A 17 -0.57 -9.17 -14.15
N MET A 18 -1.81 -8.95 -14.60
CA MET A 18 -2.40 -9.73 -15.69
C MET A 18 -1.58 -9.63 -16.97
N HIS A 19 -1.17 -8.42 -17.37
CA HIS A 19 -0.35 -8.18 -18.54
C HIS A 19 1.00 -8.93 -18.45
N ARG A 20 1.70 -8.82 -17.31
CA ARG A 20 2.95 -9.55 -17.08
C ARG A 20 2.74 -11.07 -17.11
N PHE A 21 1.64 -11.55 -16.55
CA PHE A 21 1.29 -12.96 -16.56
C PHE A 21 1.06 -13.47 -17.99
N LEU A 22 0.26 -12.77 -18.80
CA LEU A 22 -0.03 -13.10 -20.19
C LEU A 22 1.21 -13.07 -21.10
N GLN A 23 2.26 -12.31 -20.75
CA GLN A 23 3.54 -12.37 -21.47
C GLN A 23 4.32 -13.68 -21.23
N GLN A 24 4.02 -14.41 -20.17
CA GLN A 24 4.75 -15.63 -19.76
C GLN A 24 4.01 -16.92 -20.14
N VAL A 25 2.76 -16.79 -20.58
CA VAL A 25 1.89 -17.91 -20.90
C VAL A 25 1.19 -17.67 -22.23
N ASP A 26 0.91 -18.75 -22.95
CA ASP A 26 0.07 -18.71 -24.14
C ASP A 26 -1.40 -18.84 -23.68
N TYR A 27 -2.07 -17.71 -23.49
CA TYR A 27 -3.46 -17.63 -23.01
C TYR A 27 -4.23 -16.51 -23.72
N PRO A 28 -5.49 -16.73 -24.16
CA PRO A 28 -6.27 -15.72 -24.87
C PRO A 28 -6.55 -14.49 -23.99
N ALA A 29 -6.22 -13.30 -24.49
CA ALA A 29 -6.39 -12.05 -23.74
C ALA A 29 -7.87 -11.68 -23.51
N ASP A 30 -8.77 -12.13 -24.38
CA ASP A 30 -10.23 -11.98 -24.25
C ASP A 30 -10.85 -12.89 -23.18
N GLN A 31 -10.09 -13.84 -22.63
CA GLN A 31 -10.47 -14.67 -21.49
C GLN A 31 -9.81 -14.20 -20.17
N ALA A 32 -9.13 -13.06 -20.20
CA ALA A 32 -8.50 -12.46 -19.04
C ALA A 32 -9.32 -11.25 -18.55
N TYR A 33 -9.83 -11.38 -17.33
CA TYR A 33 -10.71 -10.39 -16.73
C TYR A 33 -10.04 -9.72 -15.54
N ILE A 34 -10.28 -8.42 -15.38
CA ILE A 34 -9.88 -7.66 -14.20
C ILE A 34 -11.11 -7.34 -13.38
N ILE A 35 -11.08 -7.67 -12.09
CA ILE A 35 -12.09 -7.23 -11.13
C ILE A 35 -11.44 -6.39 -10.03
N PRO A 36 -12.18 -5.52 -9.33
CA PRO A 36 -11.63 -4.80 -8.19
C PRO A 36 -11.13 -5.75 -7.10
N PHE A 37 -10.08 -5.35 -6.39
CA PHE A 37 -9.63 -6.09 -5.21
C PHE A 37 -10.74 -6.05 -4.13
N PRO A 38 -11.21 -7.20 -3.62
CA PRO A 38 -12.29 -7.23 -2.64
C PRO A 38 -11.78 -6.78 -1.27
N LEU A 39 -12.26 -5.64 -0.79
CA LEU A 39 -11.99 -5.12 0.55
C LEU A 39 -13.26 -5.13 1.39
N ASP A 40 -13.16 -5.69 2.61
CA ASP A 40 -14.18 -5.53 3.64
C ASP A 40 -14.11 -4.09 4.21
N ILE A 41 -14.81 -3.18 3.56
CA ILE A 41 -14.80 -1.74 3.89
C ILE A 41 -15.40 -1.43 5.27
N ASP A 42 -16.20 -2.34 5.82
CA ASP A 42 -16.82 -2.19 7.15
C ASP A 42 -15.82 -2.55 8.25
N ALA A 43 -14.85 -3.42 7.95
CA ALA A 43 -13.73 -3.71 8.83
C ALA A 43 -12.76 -2.52 8.98
N TYR A 44 -12.77 -1.55 8.08
CA TYR A 44 -11.90 -0.37 8.10
C TYR A 44 -12.72 0.92 8.24
N PRO A 45 -13.08 1.33 9.47
CA PRO A 45 -13.88 2.54 9.67
C PRO A 45 -13.10 3.79 9.24
N ALA A 46 -13.82 4.76 8.67
CA ALA A 46 -13.25 6.06 8.34
C ALA A 46 -12.63 6.71 9.59
N ARG A 47 -11.37 7.14 9.50
CA ARG A 47 -10.76 7.89 10.60
C ARG A 47 -11.44 9.25 10.74
N LYS A 48 -11.65 9.70 11.97
CA LYS A 48 -12.29 11.00 12.26
C LYS A 48 -11.37 12.19 11.97
N SER A 49 -10.07 12.02 12.23
CA SER A 49 -9.05 13.05 12.05
C SER A 49 -7.68 12.44 11.80
N GLU A 50 -6.77 13.23 11.25
CA GLU A 50 -5.34 12.93 11.20
C GLU A 50 -4.74 13.01 12.63
N PRO A 51 -3.69 12.21 12.97
CA PRO A 51 -2.94 12.41 14.20
C PRO A 51 -2.36 13.83 14.31
N GLU A 52 -2.30 14.38 15.52
CA GLU A 52 -1.73 15.70 15.79
C GLU A 52 -0.23 15.75 15.44
N THR A 53 0.49 14.69 15.79
CA THR A 53 1.90 14.53 15.43
C THR A 53 2.02 13.89 14.04
N PRO A 54 2.71 14.52 13.08
CA PRO A 54 2.92 13.95 11.76
C PRO A 54 3.65 12.60 11.87
N THR A 55 3.05 11.57 11.30
CA THR A 55 3.50 10.20 11.55
C THR A 55 3.57 9.39 10.25
N LEU A 56 4.75 8.83 9.97
CA LEU A 56 4.97 7.92 8.85
C LEU A 56 4.59 6.50 9.26
N GLY A 57 3.89 5.79 8.39
CA GLY A 57 3.49 4.41 8.58
C GLY A 57 4.14 3.46 7.57
N PHE A 58 4.61 2.31 8.04
CA PHE A 58 4.96 1.15 7.23
C PHE A 58 4.07 -0.06 7.58
N LEU A 59 3.35 -0.62 6.59
CA LEU A 59 2.46 -1.78 6.77
C LEU A 59 2.82 -2.89 5.78
N SER A 60 3.82 -3.69 6.12
CA SER A 60 4.25 -4.88 5.37
C SER A 60 5.25 -5.67 6.21
N ARG A 61 5.72 -6.83 5.74
CA ARG A 61 6.85 -7.52 6.40
C ARG A 61 8.05 -6.58 6.46
N LEU A 62 8.65 -6.41 7.64
CA LEU A 62 9.79 -5.51 7.83
C LEU A 62 11.07 -6.19 7.34
N CYS A 63 11.30 -6.17 6.03
CA CYS A 63 12.46 -6.79 5.40
C CYS A 63 13.02 -5.91 4.25
N PRO A 64 14.25 -6.18 3.77
CA PRO A 64 14.89 -5.38 2.71
C PRO A 64 14.09 -5.33 1.40
N ALA A 65 13.39 -6.40 1.03
CA ALA A 65 12.61 -6.47 -0.21
C ALA A 65 11.44 -5.48 -0.22
N ASN A 66 10.87 -5.22 0.97
CA ASN A 66 9.78 -4.25 1.14
C ASN A 66 10.29 -2.83 1.41
N GLY A 67 11.61 -2.63 1.42
CA GLY A 67 12.26 -1.32 1.52
C GLY A 67 12.11 -0.64 2.89
N PHE A 68 11.90 -1.39 3.97
CA PHE A 68 11.78 -0.76 5.29
C PHE A 68 13.01 0.11 5.65
N ASP A 69 14.19 -0.30 5.20
CA ASP A 69 15.44 0.47 5.28
C ASP A 69 15.41 1.79 4.51
N LEU A 70 14.74 1.84 3.35
CA LEU A 70 14.59 3.09 2.59
C LEU A 70 13.71 4.09 3.33
N LEU A 71 12.64 3.62 3.97
CA LEU A 71 11.78 4.51 4.77
C LEU A 71 12.49 4.97 6.03
N VAL A 72 13.26 4.09 6.70
CA VAL A 72 14.12 4.48 7.83
C VAL A 72 15.15 5.53 7.40
N GLU A 73 15.82 5.35 6.27
CA GLU A 73 16.76 6.32 5.73
C GLU A 73 16.09 7.68 5.49
N ALA A 74 14.94 7.72 4.82
CA ALA A 74 14.20 8.96 4.60
C ALA A 74 13.76 9.61 5.93
N PHE A 75 13.33 8.81 6.91
CA PHE A 75 13.00 9.27 8.25
C PHE A 75 14.19 9.94 8.96
N LEU A 76 15.40 9.38 8.86
CA LEU A 76 16.61 10.00 9.41
C LEU A 76 16.92 11.34 8.72
N ARG A 77 16.82 11.40 7.38
CA ARG A 77 17.06 12.62 6.59
C ARG A 77 16.02 13.72 6.82
N LEU A 78 14.80 13.36 7.19
CA LEU A 78 13.79 14.33 7.61
C LEU A 78 14.24 15.06 8.87
N HIS A 79 14.79 14.34 9.86
CA HIS A 79 15.22 14.90 11.14
C HIS A 79 16.47 15.78 11.08
N GLU A 80 17.17 15.82 9.95
CA GLU A 80 18.23 16.81 9.69
C GLU A 80 17.67 18.24 9.56
N ASP A 81 16.38 18.37 9.21
CA ASP A 81 15.69 19.65 9.11
C ASP A 81 14.80 19.89 10.34
N PRO A 82 15.02 21.01 11.08
CA PRO A 82 14.26 21.37 12.27
C PRO A 82 12.74 21.37 12.15
N ARG A 83 12.20 21.52 10.94
CA ARG A 83 10.75 21.51 10.64
C ARG A 83 10.11 20.13 10.84
N PHE A 84 10.90 19.06 10.84
CA PHE A 84 10.42 17.68 10.93
C PHE A 84 10.86 16.97 12.22
N ARG A 85 11.33 17.72 13.23
CA ARG A 85 11.85 17.16 14.49
C ARG A 85 10.87 16.27 15.26
N ASP A 86 9.58 16.48 15.06
CA ASP A 86 8.50 15.78 15.76
C ASP A 86 7.92 14.64 14.92
N VAL A 87 8.44 14.40 13.71
CA VAL A 87 7.94 13.33 12.83
C VAL A 87 8.20 11.98 13.49
N ARG A 88 7.17 11.14 13.53
CA ARG A 88 7.28 9.76 14.05
C ARG A 88 7.32 8.74 12.93
N LEU A 89 7.84 7.55 13.22
CA LEU A 89 7.78 6.37 12.36
C LEU A 89 7.16 5.20 13.13
N LEU A 90 6.01 4.72 12.67
CA LEU A 90 5.43 3.47 13.11
C LEU A 90 5.53 2.41 12.01
N ALA A 91 5.83 1.18 12.42
CA ALA A 91 5.88 0.04 11.51
C ALA A 91 5.12 -1.17 12.07
N THR A 92 4.46 -1.92 11.19
CA THR A 92 3.85 -3.21 11.50
C THR A 92 3.74 -4.07 10.23
N GLY A 93 3.33 -5.34 10.36
CA GLY A 93 3.21 -6.29 9.25
C GLY A 93 4.13 -7.51 9.34
N GLY A 94 4.79 -7.70 10.49
CA GLY A 94 5.48 -8.94 10.85
C GLY A 94 6.99 -8.92 10.60
N ILE A 95 7.69 -9.72 11.40
CA ILE A 95 9.15 -9.93 11.38
C ILE A 95 9.37 -11.43 11.42
N MET A 96 10.08 -11.99 10.43
CA MET A 96 10.53 -13.38 10.49
C MET A 96 11.86 -13.49 11.23
N LYS A 97 12.23 -14.71 11.64
CA LYS A 97 13.48 -14.96 12.36
C LYS A 97 14.70 -14.47 11.58
N GLU A 98 14.69 -14.64 10.26
CA GLU A 98 15.78 -14.22 9.38
C GLU A 98 15.88 -12.70 9.24
N ASP A 99 14.80 -11.97 9.55
CA ASP A 99 14.78 -10.50 9.48
C ASP A 99 15.36 -9.84 10.74
N GLN A 100 15.53 -10.57 11.85
CA GLN A 100 15.96 -9.98 13.13
C GLN A 100 17.28 -9.20 13.04
N PRO A 101 18.36 -9.72 12.41
CA PRO A 101 19.60 -8.96 12.28
C PRO A 101 19.42 -7.67 11.46
N PHE A 102 18.48 -7.65 10.51
CA PHE A 102 18.16 -6.45 9.74
C PHE A 102 17.46 -5.41 10.60
N ILE A 103 16.49 -5.81 11.41
CA ILE A 103 15.78 -4.91 12.33
C ILE A 103 16.71 -4.36 13.40
N GLU A 104 17.57 -5.19 13.98
CA GLU A 104 18.56 -4.76 14.98
C GLU A 104 19.49 -3.68 14.43
N ARG A 105 20.01 -3.85 13.20
CA ARG A 105 20.85 -2.83 12.55
C ARG A 105 20.10 -1.52 12.33
N LEU A 106 18.84 -1.56 11.90
CA LEU A 106 18.04 -0.34 11.73
C LEU A 106 17.75 0.34 13.06
N ARG A 107 17.44 -0.41 14.12
CA ARG A 107 17.25 0.14 15.48
C ARG A 107 18.51 0.77 16.03
N GLN A 108 19.67 0.13 15.84
CA GLN A 108 20.95 0.70 16.24
C GLN A 108 21.18 2.04 15.53
N ARG A 109 20.98 2.08 14.20
CA ARG A 109 21.15 3.31 13.41
C ARG A 109 20.19 4.43 13.85
N ILE A 110 18.92 4.11 14.11
CA ILE A 110 17.96 5.08 14.68
C ILE A 110 18.42 5.59 16.06
N GLY A 111 19.01 4.70 16.87
CA GLY A 111 19.59 5.04 18.17
C GLY A 111 20.82 5.95 18.10
N GLU A 112 21.71 5.75 17.12
CA GLU A 112 22.86 6.62 16.86
C GLU A 112 22.41 8.06 16.52
N HIS A 113 21.22 8.22 15.94
CA HIS A 113 20.59 9.51 15.68
C HIS A 113 19.71 10.03 16.85
N GLN A 114 19.65 9.32 17.98
CA GLN A 114 18.82 9.67 19.16
C GLN A 114 17.31 9.71 18.87
N LEU A 115 16.83 8.92 17.91
CA LEU A 115 15.43 8.93 17.44
C LEU A 115 14.59 7.72 17.91
N LEU A 116 15.09 6.91 18.85
CA LEU A 116 14.38 5.73 19.32
C LEU A 116 13.01 6.05 19.96
N SER A 117 12.85 7.24 20.55
CA SER A 117 11.56 7.69 21.10
C SER A 117 10.54 8.05 20.02
N MET A 118 10.98 8.31 18.79
CA MET A 118 10.14 8.64 17.64
C MET A 118 9.82 7.41 16.77
N PHE A 119 10.35 6.24 17.12
CA PHE A 119 10.23 5.01 16.35
C PHE A 119 9.56 3.89 17.15
N GLU A 120 8.56 3.25 16.56
CA GLU A 120 7.85 2.13 17.17
C GLU A 120 7.56 1.02 16.16
N ILE A 121 7.77 -0.24 16.57
CA ILE A 121 7.27 -1.41 15.84
C ILE A 121 6.12 -2.01 16.63
N ILE A 122 4.93 -2.02 16.03
CA ILE A 122 3.77 -2.71 16.58
C ILE A 122 3.85 -4.19 16.18
N PRO A 123 3.99 -5.12 17.15
CA PRO A 123 4.27 -6.53 16.85
C PRO A 123 3.07 -7.28 16.27
N ASP A 124 1.86 -6.95 16.74
CA ASP A 124 0.62 -7.53 16.23
C ASP A 124 0.11 -6.72 15.04
N PHE A 125 -0.43 -7.43 14.06
CA PHE A 125 -1.01 -6.85 12.85
C PHE A 125 -2.30 -7.60 12.47
N ARG A 126 -3.00 -8.16 13.45
CA ARG A 126 -4.38 -8.59 13.26
C ARG A 126 -5.28 -7.37 13.00
N LEU A 127 -6.51 -7.62 12.55
CA LEU A 127 -7.42 -6.57 12.08
C LEU A 127 -7.51 -5.38 13.06
N ARG A 128 -7.69 -5.65 14.36
CA ARG A 128 -7.78 -4.59 15.38
C ARG A 128 -6.53 -3.72 15.44
N ASP A 129 -5.35 -4.32 15.46
CA ASP A 129 -4.07 -3.62 15.55
C ASP A 129 -3.73 -2.90 14.25
N ARG A 130 -4.14 -3.44 13.10
CA ARG A 130 -4.06 -2.74 11.80
C ARG A 130 -4.91 -1.49 11.77
N ILE A 131 -6.16 -1.56 12.24
CA ILE A 131 -7.04 -0.38 12.33
C ILE A 131 -6.43 0.66 13.27
N HIS A 132 -5.90 0.23 14.41
CA HIS A 132 -5.23 1.11 15.36
C HIS A 132 -4.01 1.79 14.72
N PHE A 133 -3.14 1.02 14.09
CA PHE A 133 -1.98 1.50 13.36
C PHE A 133 -2.37 2.52 12.27
N LEU A 134 -3.32 2.18 11.41
CA LEU A 134 -3.77 3.07 10.33
C LEU A 134 -4.40 4.37 10.86
N SER A 135 -5.06 4.30 12.02
CA SER A 135 -5.57 5.50 12.68
C SER A 135 -4.48 6.40 13.26
N ALA A 136 -3.30 5.86 13.54
CA ALA A 136 -2.18 6.56 14.19
C ALA A 136 -1.19 7.19 13.20
N ILE A 137 -1.35 7.00 11.90
CA ILE A 137 -0.40 7.47 10.88
C ILE A 137 -0.98 8.60 10.01
N SER A 138 -0.12 9.50 9.56
CA SER A 138 -0.44 10.59 8.62
C SER A 138 -0.30 10.15 7.16
N ILE A 139 0.74 9.36 6.85
CA ILE A 139 1.08 8.91 5.50
C ILE A 139 1.51 7.45 5.59
N LEU A 140 0.98 6.58 4.73
CA LEU A 140 1.49 5.21 4.58
C LEU A 140 2.50 5.14 3.43
N CYS A 141 3.67 4.55 3.67
CA CYS A 141 4.70 4.32 2.66
C CYS A 141 5.29 2.91 2.80
N VAL A 142 5.31 2.15 1.72
CA VAL A 142 5.97 0.84 1.64
C VAL A 142 6.86 0.86 0.39
N PRO A 143 8.11 1.35 0.49
CA PRO A 143 8.97 1.62 -0.65
C PRO A 143 9.61 0.33 -1.19
N VAL A 144 8.78 -0.62 -1.63
CA VAL A 144 9.23 -1.88 -2.23
C VAL A 144 10.18 -1.62 -3.40
N ARG A 145 11.12 -2.53 -3.59
CA ARG A 145 12.19 -2.36 -4.59
C ARG A 145 11.78 -2.81 -5.98
N GLU A 146 10.83 -3.74 -6.05
CA GLU A 146 10.38 -4.44 -7.24
C GLU A 146 8.85 -4.49 -7.28
N PRO A 147 8.23 -4.65 -8.47
CA PRO A 147 6.79 -4.79 -8.60
C PRO A 147 6.24 -5.94 -7.74
N ILE A 148 5.09 -5.71 -7.12
CA ILE A 148 4.38 -6.72 -6.32
C ILE A 148 3.03 -7.07 -6.97
N THR A 149 2.31 -8.03 -6.40
CA THR A 149 1.06 -8.52 -7.00
C THR A 149 -0.14 -7.61 -6.73
N PHE A 150 -0.36 -7.20 -5.47
CA PHE A 150 -1.61 -6.52 -5.07
C PHE A 150 -1.39 -5.31 -4.16
N GLY A 151 -0.65 -5.40 -3.06
CA GLY A 151 -0.45 -4.25 -2.18
C GLY A 151 -1.72 -3.77 -1.47
N SER A 152 -2.54 -4.69 -0.95
CA SER A 152 -3.85 -4.38 -0.31
C SER A 152 -3.76 -3.36 0.82
N PHE A 153 -2.62 -3.26 1.52
CA PHE A 153 -2.35 -2.28 2.57
C PHE A 153 -2.63 -0.83 2.12
N MET A 154 -2.50 -0.54 0.83
CA MET A 154 -2.76 0.77 0.24
C MET A 154 -4.26 1.09 0.24
N LEU A 155 -5.08 0.12 -0.19
CA LEU A 155 -6.54 0.24 -0.22
C LEU A 155 -7.11 0.31 1.19
N GLU A 156 -6.53 -0.42 2.14
CA GLU A 156 -6.90 -0.36 3.56
C GLU A 156 -6.61 1.01 4.17
N ALA A 157 -5.43 1.59 3.88
CA ALA A 157 -5.09 2.95 4.28
C ALA A 157 -6.05 3.98 3.66
N ASN A 158 -6.30 3.90 2.35
CA ASN A 158 -7.23 4.77 1.65
C ASN A 158 -8.67 4.63 2.18
N ALA A 159 -9.16 3.43 2.50
CA ALA A 159 -10.47 3.23 3.13
C ALA A 159 -10.60 3.97 4.48
N MET A 160 -9.50 4.06 5.22
CA MET A 160 -9.41 4.84 6.46
C MET A 160 -9.08 6.32 6.25
N GLY A 161 -8.95 6.77 5.00
CA GLY A 161 -8.62 8.15 4.65
C GLY A 161 -7.17 8.55 4.92
N VAL A 162 -6.27 7.57 4.95
CA VAL A 162 -4.82 7.77 5.06
C VAL A 162 -4.25 7.87 3.64
N PRO A 163 -3.61 9.00 3.27
CA PRO A 163 -2.94 9.10 1.99
C PRO A 163 -1.69 8.21 1.94
N VAL A 164 -1.31 7.83 0.73
CA VAL A 164 -0.21 6.90 0.48
C VAL A 164 0.89 7.54 -0.36
N LEU A 165 2.14 7.20 -0.07
CA LEU A 165 3.28 7.54 -0.92
C LEU A 165 3.98 6.24 -1.29
N GLN A 166 3.97 5.88 -2.57
CA GLN A 166 4.44 4.56 -3.02
C GLN A 166 5.43 4.68 -4.17
N PRO A 167 6.30 3.69 -4.39
CA PRO A 167 7.20 3.72 -5.53
C PRO A 167 6.39 3.63 -6.82
N ASN A 168 6.89 4.24 -7.90
CA ASN A 168 6.30 4.21 -9.24
C ASN A 168 6.48 2.82 -9.87
N LEU A 169 5.78 1.85 -9.29
CA LEU A 169 5.81 0.44 -9.63
C LEU A 169 4.39 -0.11 -9.60
N PRO A 170 4.09 -1.14 -10.42
CA PRO A 170 2.85 -1.88 -10.28
C PRO A 170 2.72 -2.59 -8.92
N PRO A 171 1.50 -2.68 -8.35
CA PRO A 171 0.24 -2.14 -8.86
C PRO A 171 -0.05 -0.70 -8.36
N PHE A 172 0.89 -0.06 -7.66
CA PHE A 172 0.64 1.23 -7.00
C PHE A 172 0.26 2.34 -7.98
N VAL A 173 0.81 2.32 -9.20
CA VAL A 173 0.45 3.28 -10.24
C VAL A 173 -1.04 3.23 -10.54
N GLU A 174 -1.58 2.03 -10.78
CA GLU A 174 -3.02 1.83 -11.05
C GLU A 174 -3.87 2.32 -9.88
N TYR A 175 -3.47 2.01 -8.64
CA TYR A 175 -4.24 2.40 -7.46
C TYR A 175 -4.17 3.89 -7.14
N VAL A 176 -3.01 4.55 -7.30
CA VAL A 176 -2.90 6.01 -7.15
C VAL A 176 -3.72 6.71 -8.23
N GLU A 177 -3.64 6.24 -9.47
CA GLU A 177 -4.39 6.82 -10.58
C GLU A 177 -5.90 6.68 -10.40
N ALA A 178 -6.37 5.53 -9.91
CA ALA A 178 -7.79 5.28 -9.65
C ALA A 178 -8.29 6.06 -8.44
N THR A 179 -7.65 5.91 -7.28
CA THR A 179 -8.14 6.46 -6.01
C THR A 179 -7.88 7.95 -5.84
N LYS A 180 -6.89 8.50 -6.58
CA LYS A 180 -6.31 9.83 -6.34
C LYS A 180 -5.90 10.03 -4.87
N GLY A 181 -5.54 8.93 -4.21
CA GLY A 181 -5.32 8.84 -2.77
C GLY A 181 -3.90 8.99 -2.28
N GLY A 182 -3.01 9.38 -3.16
CA GLY A 182 -1.59 9.34 -2.87
C GLY A 182 -0.74 9.88 -3.98
N GLU A 183 0.54 9.69 -3.81
CA GLU A 183 1.57 10.11 -4.75
C GLU A 183 2.57 8.98 -5.01
N LEU A 184 3.31 9.15 -6.10
CA LEU A 184 4.33 8.22 -6.53
C LEU A 184 5.71 8.90 -6.48
N PHE A 185 6.74 8.10 -6.20
CA PHE A 185 8.14 8.52 -6.33
C PHE A 185 8.93 7.45 -7.12
N PRO A 186 10.06 7.80 -7.77
CA PRO A 186 10.90 6.82 -8.45
C PRO A 186 11.35 5.68 -7.51
N ALA A 187 11.22 4.42 -7.95
CA ALA A 187 11.59 3.28 -7.13
C ALA A 187 13.09 3.26 -6.80
N ASN A 188 13.44 2.79 -5.59
CA ASN A 188 14.81 2.75 -5.09
C ASN A 188 15.51 4.13 -4.97
N ASP A 189 14.78 5.23 -5.10
CA ASP A 189 15.29 6.59 -4.94
C ASP A 189 14.87 7.17 -3.59
N VAL A 190 15.80 7.11 -2.63
CA VAL A 190 15.54 7.60 -1.27
C VAL A 190 15.52 9.13 -1.19
N GLU A 191 16.19 9.82 -2.11
CA GLU A 191 16.17 11.28 -2.18
C GLU A 191 14.79 11.75 -2.62
N ALA A 192 14.27 11.20 -3.72
CA ALA A 192 12.93 11.51 -4.20
C ALA A 192 11.84 11.11 -3.19
N LEU A 193 11.99 9.97 -2.50
CA LEU A 193 11.12 9.60 -1.37
C LEU A 193 11.14 10.68 -0.28
N THR A 194 12.34 11.13 0.13
CA THR A 194 12.50 12.14 1.20
C THR A 194 11.87 13.47 0.79
N GLU A 195 12.10 13.95 -0.42
CA GLU A 195 11.51 15.20 -0.92
C GLU A 195 9.99 15.13 -0.96
N LYS A 196 9.43 14.02 -1.44
CA LYS A 196 7.97 13.82 -1.44
C LYS A 196 7.37 13.75 -0.05
N LEU A 197 8.07 13.13 0.90
CA LEU A 197 7.67 13.17 2.31
C LEU A 197 7.71 14.61 2.85
N ARG A 198 8.73 15.41 2.54
CA ARG A 198 8.82 16.81 2.96
C ARG A 198 7.64 17.63 2.43
N GLU A 199 7.35 17.53 1.14
CA GLU A 199 6.19 18.18 0.50
C GLU A 199 4.88 17.81 1.20
N LEU A 200 4.63 16.50 1.35
CA LEU A 200 3.39 16.02 1.95
C LEU A 200 3.29 16.42 3.42
N LEU A 201 4.35 16.29 4.22
CA LEU A 201 4.35 16.60 5.66
C LEU A 201 4.12 18.10 5.94
N LEU A 202 4.55 18.99 5.05
CA LEU A 202 4.32 20.44 5.19
C LEU A 202 2.91 20.88 4.73
N ASP A 203 2.21 20.08 3.93
CA ASP A 203 0.92 20.42 3.34
C ASP A 203 -0.24 19.57 3.90
N SER A 204 -0.68 19.89 5.12
CA SER A 204 -1.82 19.20 5.75
C SER A 204 -3.12 19.30 4.94
N PRO A 205 -3.51 20.45 4.35
CA PRO A 205 -4.68 20.52 3.47
C PRO A 205 -4.62 19.52 2.31
N ARG A 206 -3.48 19.41 1.62
CA ARG A 206 -3.29 18.43 0.54
C ARG A 206 -3.38 17.00 1.05
N ARG A 207 -2.73 16.65 2.16
CA ARG A 207 -2.85 15.30 2.75
C ARG A 207 -4.29 14.92 3.07
N LYS A 208 -5.05 15.85 3.65
CA LYS A 208 -6.47 15.65 3.98
C LYS A 208 -7.32 15.46 2.72
N ALA A 209 -7.07 16.24 1.66
CA ALA A 209 -7.75 16.09 0.39
C ALA A 209 -7.49 14.72 -0.27
N LEU A 210 -6.23 14.27 -0.29
CA LEU A 210 -5.86 12.93 -0.78
C LEU A 210 -6.57 11.81 0.02
N GLY A 211 -6.58 11.94 1.35
CA GLY A 211 -7.28 11.00 2.24
C GLY A 211 -8.79 10.95 2.00
N ALA A 212 -9.44 12.10 1.87
CA ALA A 212 -10.88 12.18 1.66
C ALA A 212 -11.31 11.59 0.30
N HIS A 213 -10.65 11.97 -0.79
CA HIS A 213 -10.97 11.45 -2.13
C HIS A 213 -10.81 9.93 -2.21
N SER A 214 -9.72 9.41 -1.66
CA SER A 214 -9.45 7.98 -1.74
C SER A 214 -10.37 7.14 -0.88
N GLN A 215 -10.79 7.66 0.26
CA GLN A 215 -11.80 7.02 1.09
C GLN A 215 -13.12 6.86 0.34
N GLU A 216 -13.62 7.92 -0.29
CA GLU A 216 -14.85 7.88 -1.08
C GLU A 216 -14.72 6.88 -2.24
N TYR A 217 -13.60 6.96 -2.98
CA TYR A 217 -13.36 6.07 -4.12
C TYR A 217 -13.28 4.60 -3.70
N VAL A 218 -12.49 4.27 -2.68
CA VAL A 218 -12.29 2.89 -2.22
C VAL A 218 -13.58 2.29 -1.71
N ARG A 219 -14.37 3.03 -0.94
CA ARG A 219 -15.67 2.55 -0.44
C ARG A 219 -16.66 2.24 -1.55
N SER A 220 -16.59 2.97 -2.65
CA SER A 220 -17.52 2.84 -3.77
C SER A 220 -17.11 1.73 -4.76
N HIS A 221 -15.81 1.54 -4.98
CA HIS A 221 -15.30 0.70 -6.07
C HIS A 221 -14.59 -0.58 -5.63
N PHE A 222 -14.09 -0.66 -4.39
CA PHE A 222 -13.33 -1.80 -3.88
C PHE A 222 -14.06 -2.57 -2.78
N SER A 223 -15.34 -2.28 -2.53
CA SER A 223 -16.15 -3.04 -1.57
C SER A 223 -16.31 -4.51 -1.99
N LEU A 224 -16.57 -5.39 -1.03
CA LEU A 224 -16.92 -6.79 -1.31
C LEU A 224 -18.10 -6.89 -2.28
N GLN A 225 -19.06 -5.97 -2.18
CA GLN A 225 -20.23 -5.90 -3.05
C GLN A 225 -19.84 -5.52 -4.49
N ALA A 226 -18.98 -4.51 -4.68
CA ALA A 226 -18.50 -4.10 -5.99
C ALA A 226 -17.68 -5.21 -6.67
N ALA A 227 -16.75 -5.83 -5.93
CA ALA A 227 -15.97 -6.96 -6.44
C ALA A 227 -16.85 -8.18 -6.76
N GLY A 228 -17.86 -8.46 -5.93
CA GLY A 228 -18.82 -9.54 -6.15
C GLY A 228 -19.67 -9.32 -7.40
N ALA A 229 -20.17 -8.09 -7.61
CA ALA A 229 -20.92 -7.73 -8.82
C ALA A 229 -20.06 -7.90 -10.08
N ALA A 230 -18.82 -7.40 -10.06
CA ALA A 230 -17.89 -7.56 -11.19
C ALA A 230 -17.59 -9.04 -11.48
N LEU A 231 -17.46 -9.88 -10.46
CA LEU A 231 -17.26 -11.32 -10.65
C LEU A 231 -18.49 -12.01 -11.25
N VAL A 232 -19.70 -11.62 -10.84
CA VAL A 232 -20.95 -12.12 -11.42
C VAL A 232 -21.07 -11.73 -12.90
N ASP A 233 -20.67 -10.51 -13.26
CA ASP A 233 -20.64 -10.06 -14.66
C ASP A 233 -19.67 -10.91 -15.51
N VAL A 234 -18.50 -11.24 -14.96
CA VAL A 234 -17.56 -12.16 -15.62
C VAL A 234 -18.20 -13.54 -15.85
N TYR A 235 -18.92 -14.09 -14.87
CA TYR A 235 -19.63 -15.36 -15.06
C TYR A 235 -20.70 -15.28 -16.14
N HIS A 236 -21.48 -14.20 -16.19
CA HIS A 236 -22.47 -13.99 -17.25
C HIS A 236 -21.83 -13.91 -18.65
N GLN A 237 -20.70 -13.22 -18.78
CA GLN A 237 -19.95 -13.14 -20.04
C GLN A 237 -19.47 -14.52 -20.50
N ILE A 238 -18.90 -15.31 -19.58
CA ILE A 238 -18.43 -16.67 -19.88
C ILE A 238 -19.59 -17.58 -20.29
N MET A 239 -20.71 -17.57 -19.55
CA MET A 239 -21.90 -18.38 -19.88
C MET A 239 -22.44 -18.06 -21.27
N THR A 240 -22.53 -16.76 -21.60
CA THR A 240 -22.99 -16.29 -22.92
C THR A 240 -22.05 -16.76 -24.05
N GLN A 241 -20.73 -16.71 -23.83
CA GLN A 241 -19.73 -17.14 -24.82
C GLN A 241 -19.68 -18.66 -25.00
N THR A 242 -19.99 -19.43 -23.94
CA THR A 242 -19.90 -20.90 -23.94
C THR A 242 -21.23 -21.60 -24.22
N GLY A 243 -22.33 -20.85 -24.34
CA GLY A 243 -23.65 -21.35 -24.74
C GLY A 243 -24.42 -22.07 -23.63
N TYR A 244 -24.17 -21.70 -22.37
CA TYR A 244 -24.95 -22.13 -21.20
C TYR A 244 -26.09 -21.17 -20.87
#